data_AF-A0A284QU99-F1
#
_entry.id   AF-A0A284QU99-F1
#
_cell.length_a   1.000
_cell.length_b   1.000
_cell.length_c   1.000
_cell.angle_alpha   90.00
_cell.angle_beta   90.00
_cell.angle_gamma   90.00
#
_symmetry.space_group_name_H-M   'P 1'
#
loop_
_entity.id
_entity.type
_entity.pdbx_description
1 polymer ?
#
loop_
_entity_poly.entity_id
_entity_poly.type
_entity_poly.pdbx_seq_one_letter_code
_entity_poly.pdbx_strand_id
1 'polypeptide(L)'
;MSNRLRTLALYKELRRLGKDYPDPSYDFKARVRRMFEKIEKAIKFGEYIKEETLALYSLRKYRHLKRMYPDSIPGPGKEPPMT
;
A
#
# COMPACT_ATOMS: atom_id res chain seq x y z
N MET A 1 -1.03 3.57 20.39
CA MET A 1 -2.34 3.99 19.82
C MET A 1 -2.36 3.70 18.33
N SER A 2 -3.37 2.98 17.82
CA SER A 2 -3.50 2.70 16.38
C SER A 2 -3.95 3.95 15.62
N ASN A 3 -3.26 4.32 14.54
CA ASN A 3 -3.61 5.47 13.69
C ASN A 3 -5.05 5.37 13.13
N ARG A 4 -5.58 4.16 12.92
CA ARG A 4 -6.97 3.96 12.49
C ARG A 4 -7.98 4.55 13.47
N LEU A 5 -7.79 4.34 14.78
CA LEU A 5 -8.69 4.86 15.81
C LEU A 5 -8.64 6.38 15.87
N ARG A 6 -7.43 6.96 15.76
CA ARG A 6 -7.24 8.42 15.69
C ARG A 6 -7.95 9.02 14.47
N THR A 7 -7.78 8.41 13.31
CA THR A 7 -8.42 8.82 12.05
C THR A 7 -9.96 8.75 12.13
N LEU A 8 -10.51 7.71 12.75
CA LEU A 8 -11.95 7.57 12.97
C LEU A 8 -12.51 8.59 13.96
N ALA A 9 -11.79 8.87 15.06
CA ALA A 9 -12.18 9.89 16.02
C ALA A 9 -12.22 11.27 15.36
N LEU A 10 -11.15 11.62 14.64
CA LEU A 10 -11.06 12.88 13.90
C LEU A 10 -12.18 13.05 12.86
N TYR A 11 -12.56 11.97 12.16
CA TYR A 11 -13.68 12.01 11.22
C TYR A 11 -15.00 12.39 11.90
N LYS A 12 -15.29 11.79 13.06
CA LYS A 12 -16.51 12.06 13.84
C LYS A 12 -16.52 13.50 14.36
N GLU A 13 -15.40 13.99 14.87
CA GLU A 13 -15.24 15.37 15.35
C GLU A 13 -15.48 16.39 14.24
N LEU A 14 -14.80 16.24 13.09
CA LEU A 14 -14.96 17.13 11.94
C LEU A 14 -16.40 17.10 11.42
N ARG A 15 -17.03 15.92 11.35
CA ARG A 15 -18.42 15.81 10.92
C ARG A 15 -19.39 16.48 11.89
N ARG A 16 -19.10 16.50 13.20
CA ARG A 16 -19.89 17.25 14.18
C ARG A 16 -19.74 18.75 13.95
N LEU A 17 -18.50 19.25 13.85
CA LEU A 17 -18.22 20.66 13.59
C LEU A 17 -18.85 21.17 12.30
N GLY A 18 -18.86 20.34 11.26
CA GLY A 18 -19.48 20.70 9.98
C GLY A 18 -21.01 20.84 10.01
N LYS A 19 -21.71 20.39 11.07
CA LYS A 19 -23.15 20.63 11.23
C LYS A 19 -23.44 22.04 11.73
N ASP A 20 -22.60 22.53 12.63
CA ASP A 20 -22.76 23.83 13.29
C ASP A 20 -22.08 24.96 12.48
N TYR A 21 -21.64 24.66 11.26
CA TYR A 21 -20.90 25.61 10.43
C TYR A 21 -21.84 26.68 9.84
N PRO A 22 -21.57 27.98 10.06
CA PRO A 22 -22.55 29.04 9.81
C PRO A 22 -22.70 29.44 8.34
N ASP A 23 -21.73 29.11 7.47
CA ASP A 23 -21.74 29.51 6.06
C ASP A 23 -22.21 28.36 5.14
N PRO A 24 -23.39 28.45 4.51
CA PRO A 24 -23.93 27.43 3.61
C PRO A 24 -23.18 27.31 2.28
N SER A 25 -22.44 28.35 1.86
CA SER A 25 -21.70 28.37 0.60
C SER A 25 -20.39 27.56 0.69
N TYR A 26 -19.91 27.31 1.90
CA TYR A 26 -18.69 26.57 2.14
C TYR A 26 -18.93 25.06 2.17
N ASP A 27 -18.36 24.35 1.20
CA ASP A 27 -18.44 22.89 1.12
C ASP A 27 -17.45 22.21 2.08
N PHE A 28 -17.73 22.33 3.38
CA PHE A 28 -16.97 21.69 4.46
C PHE A 28 -16.90 20.17 4.26
N LYS A 29 -18.00 19.56 3.83
CA LYS A 29 -18.12 18.10 3.63
C LYS A 29 -17.16 17.62 2.55
N ALA A 30 -17.10 18.30 1.40
CA ALA A 30 -16.16 17.93 0.35
C ALA A 30 -14.70 18.16 0.78
N ARG A 31 -14.40 19.21 1.55
CA ARG A 31 -13.03 19.43 2.05
C ARG A 31 -12.56 18.31 2.97
N VAL A 32 -13.41 17.88 3.91
CA VAL A 32 -13.12 16.72 4.77
C VAL A 32 -12.93 15.46 3.91
N ARG A 33 -13.84 15.18 2.97
CA ARG A 33 -13.73 14.03 2.08
C ARG A 33 -12.38 14.01 1.34
N ARG A 34 -12.01 15.11 0.69
CA ARG A 34 -10.74 15.25 -0.06
C ARG A 34 -9.52 15.02 0.83
N MET A 35 -9.57 15.43 2.10
CA MET A 35 -8.48 15.20 3.05
C MET A 35 -8.32 13.69 3.32
N PHE A 36 -9.41 12.97 3.61
CA PHE A 36 -9.35 11.53 3.87
C PHE A 36 -8.93 10.73 2.64
N GLU A 37 -9.31 11.16 1.43
CA GLU A 37 -8.83 10.55 0.18
C GLU A 37 -7.30 10.63 0.05
N LYS A 38 -6.65 11.70 0.53
CA LYS A 38 -5.18 11.80 0.54
C LYS A 38 -4.55 10.80 1.51
N ILE A 39 -5.17 10.60 2.68
CA ILE A 39 -4.71 9.62 3.68
C ILE A 39 -4.79 8.20 3.10
N GLU A 40 -5.90 7.87 2.43
CA GLU A 40 -6.07 6.57 1.77
C GLU A 40 -5.02 6.33 0.69
N LYS A 41 -4.75 7.35 -0.15
CA LYS A 41 -3.68 7.29 -1.15
C LYS A 41 -2.30 7.06 -0.52
N ALA A 42 -2.00 7.72 0.58
CA ALA A 42 -0.73 7.53 1.30
C ALA A 42 -0.59 6.11 1.87
N ILE A 43 -1.67 5.55 2.41
CA ILE A 43 -1.69 4.16 2.91
C ILE A 43 -1.43 3.18 1.77
N LYS A 44 -2.17 3.31 0.65
CA LYS A 44 -2.00 2.46 -0.54
C LYS A 44 -0.58 2.55 -1.12
N PHE A 45 0.00 3.75 -1.11
CA PHE A 45 1.38 3.94 -1.55
C PHE A 45 2.38 3.23 -0.62
N GLY A 46 2.16 3.27 0.70
CA GLY A 46 2.95 2.50 1.66
C GLY A 46 2.84 0.98 1.45
N GLU A 47 1.65 0.48 1.15
CA GLU A 47 1.43 -0.94 0.80
C GLU A 47 2.16 -1.32 -0.48
N TYR A 48 2.11 -0.47 -1.51
CA TYR A 48 2.85 -0.68 -2.75
C TYR A 48 4.36 -0.80 -2.52
N ILE A 49 4.97 0.13 -1.75
CA ILE A 49 6.40 0.08 -1.43
C ILE A 49 6.76 -1.20 -0.69
N LYS A 50 5.91 -1.65 0.24
CA LYS A 50 6.10 -2.91 0.96
C LYS A 50 6.18 -4.08 -0.02
N GLU A 51 5.21 -4.21 -0.92
CA GLU A 51 5.16 -5.31 -1.89
C GLU A 51 6.31 -5.24 -2.90
N GLU A 52 6.67 -4.04 -3.38
CA GLU A 52 7.85 -3.82 -4.21
C GLU A 52 9.13 -4.30 -3.51
N THR A 53 9.31 -3.94 -2.24
CA THR A 53 10.47 -4.34 -1.44
C THR A 53 10.55 -5.86 -1.27
N LEU A 54 9.42 -6.52 -0.98
CA LEU A 54 9.35 -7.97 -0.87
C LEU A 54 9.67 -8.68 -2.19
N ALA A 55 9.20 -8.13 -3.32
CA ALA A 55 9.53 -8.62 -4.64
C ALA A 55 11.03 -8.49 -4.93
N LEU A 56 11.65 -7.35 -4.57
CA LEU A 56 13.08 -7.13 -4.73
C LEU A 56 13.91 -8.09 -3.89
N TYR A 57 13.52 -8.38 -2.65
CA TYR A 57 14.18 -9.40 -1.83
C TYR A 57 14.09 -10.79 -2.45
N SER A 58 12.92 -11.17 -2.95
CA SER A 58 12.69 -12.44 -3.63
C SER A 58 13.54 -12.57 -4.89
N LEU A 59 13.60 -11.50 -5.70
CA LEU A 59 14.40 -11.46 -6.91
C LEU A 59 15.90 -11.53 -6.62
N ARG A 60 16.37 -10.84 -5.57
CA ARG A 60 17.77 -10.93 -5.13
C ARG A 60 18.13 -12.37 -4.74
N LYS A 61 17.27 -13.03 -3.96
CA LYS A 61 17.44 -14.44 -3.56
C LYS A 61 17.48 -15.36 -4.79
N TYR A 62 16.52 -15.20 -5.71
CA TYR A 62 16.48 -15.97 -6.95
C TYR A 62 17.75 -15.78 -7.80
N ARG A 63 18.20 -14.54 -8.00
CA ARG A 63 19.43 -14.24 -8.75
C ARG A 63 20.66 -14.90 -8.12
N HIS A 64 20.75 -14.94 -6.79
CA HIS A 64 21.83 -15.63 -6.10
C HIS A 64 21.77 -17.15 -6.32
N LEU A 65 20.61 -17.77 -6.10
CA LEU A 65 20.42 -19.21 -6.29
C LEU A 65 20.73 -19.64 -7.73
N LYS A 66 20.28 -18.88 -8.74
CA LYS A 66 20.56 -19.15 -10.14
C LYS A 66 22.05 -19.13 -10.49
N ARG A 67 22.85 -18.30 -9.80
CA ARG A 67 24.31 -18.27 -9.99
C ARG A 67 25.00 -19.47 -9.34
N MET A 68 24.54 -19.86 -8.14
CA MET A 68 25.15 -20.95 -7.38
C MET A 68 24.79 -22.33 -7.95
N TYR A 69 23.61 -22.45 -8.59
CA TYR A 69 23.12 -23.71 -9.13
C TYR A 69 22.60 -23.55 -10.57
N PRO A 70 23.50 -23.39 -11.56
CA PRO A 70 23.11 -23.20 -12.96
C PRO A 70 22.45 -24.44 -13.58
N ASP A 71 22.74 -25.65 -13.08
CA ASP A 71 22.23 -26.92 -13.65
C ASP A 71 20.95 -27.44 -12.98
N SER A 72 20.63 -26.98 -11.77
CA SER A 72 19.44 -27.44 -11.03
C SER A 72 18.17 -26.62 -11.33
N ILE A 73 18.32 -25.48 -12.02
CA ILE A 73 17.19 -24.63 -12.43
C ILE A 73 17.02 -24.80 -13.94
N PRO A 74 16.02 -25.59 -14.40
CA PRO A 74 15.76 -25.75 -15.83
C PRO A 74 15.47 -24.37 -16.45
N GLY A 75 16.26 -23.98 -17.44
CA GLY A 75 15.94 -22.82 -18.27
C GLY A 75 14.69 -23.10 -19.12
N PRO A 76 13.98 -22.07 -19.60
CA PRO A 76 12.92 -22.28 -20.58
C PRO A 76 13.52 -22.97 -21.80
N GLY A 77 13.15 -24.23 -22.03
CA GLY A 77 13.65 -25.07 -23.14
C GLY A 77 14.73 -26.10 -22.80
N LYS A 78 15.08 -26.33 -21.52
CA LYS A 78 15.88 -27.49 -21.12
C LYS A 78 15.01 -28.50 -20.38
N GLU A 79 14.77 -29.66 -20.99
CA GLU A 79 14.08 -30.78 -20.34
C GLU A 79 14.87 -31.22 -19.10
N PRO A 80 14.20 -31.56 -17.98
CA PRO A 80 14.87 -32.12 -16.82
C PRO A 80 15.56 -33.43 -17.22
N PRO A 81 16.72 -33.77 -16.61
CA PRO A 81 17.40 -35.01 -16.91
C PRO A 81 16.46 -36.19 -16.64
N MET A 82 16.20 -37.01 -17.65
CA MET A 82 15.52 -38.30 -17.50
C MET A 82 16.41 -39.21 -16.65
N THR A 83 16.09 -39.34 -15.37
CA THR A 83 16.47 -40.50 -14.55
C THR A 83 15.43 -41.60 -14.69
#